data_AF-B7K5H7-F1
#
_entry.id   AF-B7K5H7-F1
#
_cell.length_a   1.000
_cell.length_b   1.000
_cell.length_c   1.000
_cell.angle_alpha   90.00
_cell.angle_beta   90.00
_cell.angle_gamma   90.00
#
_symmetry.space_group_name_H-M   'P 1'
#
loop_
_entity.id
_entity.type
_entity.pdbx_description
1 polymer ?
#
loop_
_entity_poly.entity_id
_entity_poly.type
_entity_poly.pdbx_seq_one_letter_code
_entity_poly.pdbx_strand_id
1 'polypeptide(L)'
;MESLNLTEEMLQAEINQAREAAKIADSQDLRAQSVYYDSQARQVVINLTNGSTFFCPTDLIEGLTNAADEDLKEIEITPCKEGLHWENLDI
;
A
#
# COMPACT_ATOMS: atom_id res chain seq x y z
N MET A 1 -37.21 -16.13 1.81
CA MET A 1 -35.91 -15.86 1.16
C MET A 1 -36.22 -15.19 -0.15
N GLU A 2 -36.03 -13.88 -0.25
CA GLU A 2 -36.13 -13.17 -1.53
C GLU A 2 -35.01 -13.71 -2.43
N SER A 3 -35.40 -14.40 -3.50
CA SER A 3 -34.50 -14.72 -4.59
C SER A 3 -34.16 -13.41 -5.30
N LEU A 4 -32.93 -12.93 -5.14
CA LEU A 4 -32.38 -11.84 -5.93
C LEU A 4 -32.41 -12.26 -7.41
N ASN A 5 -33.42 -11.79 -8.15
CA ASN A 5 -33.39 -11.78 -9.61
C ASN A 5 -32.40 -10.68 -10.02
N LEU A 6 -31.10 -10.96 -9.95
CA LEU A 6 -30.08 -10.09 -10.51
C LEU A 6 -30.26 -10.08 -12.02
N THR A 7 -30.90 -9.05 -12.55
CA THR A 7 -30.82 -8.78 -13.98
C THR A 7 -29.40 -8.30 -14.30
N GLU A 8 -28.95 -8.54 -15.53
CA GLU A 8 -27.64 -8.07 -16.01
C GLU A 8 -27.45 -6.56 -15.77
N GLU A 9 -28.53 -5.79 -15.96
CA GLU A 9 -28.55 -4.34 -15.74
C GLU A 9 -28.35 -3.96 -14.27
N MET A 10 -28.96 -4.69 -13.33
CA MET A 10 -28.78 -4.45 -11.89
C MET A 10 -27.37 -4.83 -11.44
N LEU A 11 -26.83 -5.97 -11.90
CA LEU A 11 -25.46 -6.38 -11.61
C LEU A 11 -24.45 -5.35 -12.13
N GLN A 12 -24.64 -4.88 -13.35
CA GLN A 12 -23.76 -3.87 -13.94
C GLN A 12 -23.82 -2.54 -13.18
N ALA A 13 -25.01 -2.14 -12.71
CA ALA A 13 -25.18 -0.95 -11.88
C ALA A 13 -24.46 -1.08 -10.53
N GLU A 14 -24.58 -2.23 -9.85
CA GLU A 14 -23.89 -2.49 -8.58
C GLU A 14 -22.36 -2.50 -8.75
N ILE A 15 -21.84 -3.13 -9.80
CA ILE A 15 -20.40 -3.12 -10.11
C ILE A 15 -19.90 -1.71 -10.36
N ASN A 16 -20.66 -0.89 -11.10
CA ASN A 16 -20.28 0.49 -11.37
C ASN A 16 -20.30 1.32 -10.09
N GLN A 17 -21.32 1.15 -9.24
CA GLN A 17 -21.40 1.82 -7.94
C GLN A 17 -20.22 1.45 -7.05
N ALA A 18 -19.87 0.16 -6.97
CA ALA A 18 -18.72 -0.32 -6.21
C ALA A 18 -17.39 0.28 -6.73
N ARG A 19 -17.23 0.38 -8.05
CA ARG A 19 -16.05 1.00 -8.68
C ARG A 19 -15.94 2.50 -8.39
N GLU A 20 -17.05 3.23 -8.44
CA GLU A 20 -17.03 4.66 -8.11
C GLU A 20 -16.77 4.89 -6.62
N ALA A 21 -17.33 4.05 -5.73
CA ALA A 21 -17.01 4.09 -4.31
C ALA A 21 -15.51 3.83 -4.05
N ALA A 22 -14.92 2.85 -4.74
CA ALA A 22 -13.49 2.56 -4.65
C ALA A 22 -12.64 3.75 -5.11
N LYS A 23 -12.97 4.40 -6.25
CA LYS A 23 -12.25 5.59 -6.73
C LYS A 23 -12.30 6.74 -5.73
N ILE A 24 -13.46 6.96 -5.09
CA ILE A 24 -13.62 8.00 -4.07
C ILE A 24 -12.73 7.68 -2.86
N ALA A 25 -12.73 6.43 -2.38
CA ALA A 25 -11.88 6.00 -1.27
C ALA A 25 -10.39 6.17 -1.61
N ASP A 26 -9.96 5.71 -2.80
CA ASP A 26 -8.59 5.83 -3.29
C ASP A 26 -8.12 7.30 -3.36
N SER A 27 -9.04 8.23 -3.63
CA SER A 27 -8.71 9.67 -3.69
C SER A 27 -8.42 10.30 -2.32
N GLN A 28 -8.88 9.67 -1.24
CA GLN A 28 -8.68 10.15 0.13
C GLN A 28 -7.57 9.39 0.86
N ASP A 29 -7.20 8.20 0.38
CA ASP A 29 -6.16 7.38 0.99
C ASP A 29 -4.75 7.86 0.66
N LEU A 30 -3.86 7.73 1.65
CA LEU A 30 -2.43 7.95 1.47
C LEU A 30 -1.83 6.73 0.76
N ARG A 31 -1.58 6.85 -0.55
CA ARG A 31 -0.97 5.78 -1.37
C ARG A 31 0.53 6.03 -1.56
N ALA A 32 1.34 4.98 -1.42
CA ALA A 32 2.76 5.04 -1.74
C ALA A 32 2.97 5.24 -3.25
N GLN A 33 3.71 6.28 -3.63
CA GLN A 33 4.15 6.54 -5.00
C GLN A 33 5.54 5.95 -5.26
N SER A 34 6.46 6.12 -4.31
CA SER A 34 7.80 5.55 -4.36
C SER A 34 8.31 5.30 -2.96
N VAL A 35 9.20 4.33 -2.81
CA VAL A 35 9.86 4.04 -1.55
C VAL A 35 11.33 3.76 -1.78
N TYR A 36 12.16 4.11 -0.80
CA TYR A 36 13.56 3.70 -0.76
C TYR A 36 14.07 3.64 0.68
N TYR A 37 15.15 2.90 0.88
CA TYR A 37 15.87 2.86 2.14
C TYR A 37 17.06 3.83 2.12
N ASP A 38 17.14 4.70 3.13
CA ASP A 38 18.28 5.58 3.38
C ASP A 38 19.22 4.92 4.41
N SER A 39 20.32 4.36 3.92
CA SER A 39 21.30 3.67 4.77
C SER A 39 22.11 4.61 5.66
N GLN A 40 22.19 5.92 5.37
CA GLN A 40 22.92 6.86 6.24
C GLN A 40 22.13 7.13 7.52
N ALA A 41 20.81 7.25 7.39
CA ALA A 41 19.90 7.50 8.50
C ALA A 41 19.19 6.23 9.03
N ARG A 42 19.43 5.07 8.42
CA ARG A 42 18.80 3.77 8.73
C ARG A 42 17.26 3.87 8.80
N GLN A 43 16.66 4.42 7.75
CA GLN A 43 15.22 4.69 7.69
C GLN A 43 14.61 4.40 6.32
N VAL A 44 13.33 4.03 6.32
CA VAL A 44 12.51 3.93 5.11
C VAL A 44 11.93 5.31 4.80
N VAL A 45 12.04 5.74 3.55
CA VAL A 45 11.45 6.98 3.04
C VAL A 45 10.37 6.64 2.03
N ILE A 46 9.14 7.10 2.28
CA ILE A 46 7.95 6.86 1.47
C ILE A 46 7.47 8.19 0.92
N ASN A 47 7.48 8.35 -0.40
CA ASN A 47 6.81 9.47 -1.07
C ASN A 47 5.38 9.05 -1.42
N LEU A 48 4.41 9.87 -1.04
CA LEU A 48 3.00 9.59 -1.23
C LEU A 48 2.45 10.33 -2.46
N THR A 49 1.38 9.80 -3.05
CA THR A 49 0.76 10.35 -4.26
C THR A 49 0.20 11.76 -4.08
N ASN A 50 -0.10 12.18 -2.84
CA ASN A 50 -0.55 13.52 -2.52
C ASN A 50 0.61 14.55 -2.38
N GLY A 51 1.85 14.12 -2.61
CA GLY A 51 3.05 14.97 -2.53
C GLY A 51 3.67 15.10 -1.14
N SER A 52 3.14 14.45 -0.11
CA SER A 52 3.82 14.37 1.19
C SER A 52 4.85 13.24 1.23
N THR A 53 5.78 13.33 2.17
CA THR A 53 6.80 12.31 2.42
C THR A 53 6.74 11.87 3.88
N PHE A 54 6.79 10.56 4.11
CA PHE A 54 6.88 9.95 5.43
C PHE A 54 8.23 9.26 5.56
N PHE A 55 8.81 9.29 6.77
CA PHE A 55 10.04 8.59 7.09
C PHE A 55 9.86 7.80 8.39
N CYS A 56 10.37 6.58 8.41
CA CYS A 56 10.31 5.70 9.57
C CYS A 56 11.67 5.03 9.78
N PRO A 57 12.33 5.23 10.94
CA PRO A 57 13.50 4.46 11.33
C PRO A 57 13.18 2.96 11.32
N THR A 58 14.02 2.14 10.67
CA THR A 58 13.77 0.69 10.57
C THR A 58 13.78 -0.01 11.91
N ASP A 59 14.49 0.55 12.89
CA ASP A 59 14.57 0.00 14.25
C ASP A 59 13.24 0.09 15.01
N LEU A 60 12.31 0.94 14.56
CA LEU A 60 10.96 1.05 15.11
C LEU A 60 9.94 0.14 14.41
N ILE A 61 10.33 -0.50 13.30
CA ILE A 61 9.46 -1.42 12.55
C ILE A 61 9.73 -2.83 13.07
N GLU A 62 8.69 -3.45 13.62
CA GLU A 62 8.77 -4.84 14.07
C GLU A 62 9.21 -5.74 12.91
N GLY A 63 10.16 -6.64 13.18
CA GLY A 63 10.76 -7.50 12.16
C GLY A 63 11.96 -6.92 11.41
N LEU A 64 12.17 -5.59 11.43
CA LEU A 64 13.28 -4.94 10.72
C LEU A 64 14.45 -4.50 11.61
N THR A 65 14.30 -4.55 12.94
CA THR A 65 15.30 -4.02 13.88
C THR A 65 16.72 -4.55 13.66
N ASN A 66 16.86 -5.84 13.36
CA ASN A 66 18.16 -6.49 13.15
C ASN A 66 18.41 -6.89 11.68
N ALA A 67 17.57 -6.42 10.75
CA ALA A 67 17.76 -6.71 9.34
C ALA A 67 19.04 -6.03 8.82
N ALA A 68 19.73 -6.70 7.90
CA ALA A 68 20.91 -6.17 7.23
C ALA A 68 20.50 -5.04 6.27
N ASP A 69 21.37 -4.05 6.11
CA ASP A 69 21.14 -2.92 5.21
C ASP A 69 20.96 -3.36 3.74
N GLU A 70 21.50 -4.52 3.38
CA GLU A 70 21.36 -5.11 2.05
C GLU A 70 19.92 -5.59 1.82
N ASP A 71 19.34 -6.32 2.78
CA ASP A 71 17.96 -6.78 2.71
C ASP A 71 16.96 -5.61 2.78
N LEU A 72 17.25 -4.60 3.60
CA LEU A 72 16.40 -3.42 3.75
C LEU A 72 16.26 -2.60 2.45
N LYS A 73 17.23 -2.71 1.52
CA LYS A 73 17.20 -2.05 0.21
C LYS A 73 16.26 -2.72 -0.78
N GLU A 74 15.98 -4.01 -0.60
CA GLU A 74 15.08 -4.79 -1.45
C GLU A 74 13.60 -4.55 -1.10
N ILE A 75 13.29 -3.30 -0.75
CA ILE A 75 11.96 -2.86 -0.36
C ILE A 75 11.08 -2.65 -1.59
N GLU A 76 9.86 -3.16 -1.53
CA GLU A 76 8.86 -3.03 -2.57
C GLU A 76 7.57 -2.41 -2.04
N ILE A 77 6.80 -1.79 -2.94
CA ILE A 77 5.45 -1.31 -2.65
C ILE A 77 4.48 -2.43 -3.01
N THR A 78 3.56 -2.77 -2.11
CA THR A 78 2.55 -3.81 -2.38
C THR A 78 1.63 -3.41 -3.54
N PRO A 79 0.97 -4.37 -4.23
CA PRO A 79 0.15 -4.07 -5.42
C PRO A 79 -0.92 -2.99 -5.21
N CYS A 80 -1.51 -2.91 -4.01
CA CYS A 80 -2.52 -1.91 -3.65
C CYS A 80 -1.91 -0.56 -3.22
N LYS A 81 -0.60 -0.43 -3.11
CA LYS A 81 0.13 0.78 -2.67
C LYS A 81 -0.21 1.27 -1.27
N GLU A 82 -0.72 0.37 -0.43
CA GLU A 82 -1.07 0.63 0.97
C GLU A 82 0.01 0.14 1.95
N GLY A 83 0.92 -0.71 1.47
CA GLY A 83 1.93 -1.34 2.30
C GLY A 83 3.28 -1.44 1.61
N LEU A 84 4.23 -1.92 2.38
CA LEU A 84 5.59 -2.20 1.98
C LEU A 84 5.85 -3.69 2.18
N HIS A 85 6.71 -4.25 1.36
CA HIS A 85 7.08 -5.65 1.40
C HIS A 85 8.59 -5.81 1.22
N TRP A 86 9.19 -6.74 1.94
CA TRP A 86 10.57 -7.17 1.77
C TRP A 86 10.59 -8.67 1.49
N GLU A 87 10.80 -9.04 0.22
CA GLU A 87 10.74 -10.45 -0.21
C GLU A 87 11.71 -11.36 0.56
N ASN A 88 12.94 -10.90 0.78
CA ASN A 88 13.96 -11.69 1.49
C ASN A 88 13.68 -11.84 2.99
N LEU A 89 12.90 -10.92 3.57
CA LEU A 89 12.59 -10.90 5.00
C LEU A 89 11.22 -11.52 5.30
N ASP A 90 10.39 -11.75 4.28
CA ASP A 90 9.00 -12.22 4.39
C ASP A 90 8.17 -11.32 5.32
N ILE A 91 8.25 -10.00 5.09
CA ILE A 91 7.61 -8.92 5.87
C ILE A 91 6.88 -7.96 4.96
#